data_AF-A0A258BER3-F1
#
_entry.id   AF-A0A258BER3-F1
#
_cell.length_a   1.000
_cell.length_b   1.000
_cell.length_c   1.000
_cell.angle_alpha   90.00
_cell.angle_beta   90.00
_cell.angle_gamma   90.00
#
_symmetry.space_group_name_H-M   'P 1'
#
loop_
_entity.id
_entity.type
_entity.pdbx_description
1 polymer ?
#
loop_
_entity_poly.entity_id
_entity_poly.type
_entity_poly.pdbx_seq_one_letter_code
_entity_poly.pdbx_strand_id
1 'polypeptide(L)'
;AGILSSPQETVFALEDASPNRVGFDLKRLMRTKYIIDDFQQTYFVIPSFEALLETCYKDFGDVYAEVKGMPDCEAHELAPGDDVITRGTLEYFKAGGRKGR
;
A
#
# COMPACT_ATOMS: atom_id res chain seq x y z
N ALA A 1 5.54 9.52 -6.49
CA ALA A 1 5.46 10.25 -7.78
C ALA A 1 4.17 9.93 -8.54
N GLY A 2 3.81 8.66 -8.74
CA GLY A 2 2.62 8.24 -9.51
C GLY A 2 1.31 8.96 -9.13
N ILE A 3 0.97 9.00 -7.84
CA ILE A 3 -0.24 9.66 -7.32
C ILE A 3 -0.27 11.14 -7.72
N LEU A 4 0.79 11.90 -7.41
CA LEU A 4 0.84 13.35 -7.66
C LEU A 4 0.88 13.72 -9.15
N SER A 5 1.32 12.80 -10.01
CA SER A 5 1.30 12.99 -11.47
C SER A 5 -0.03 12.62 -12.13
N SER A 6 -0.98 12.03 -11.38
CA SER A 6 -2.26 11.54 -11.87
C SER A 6 -3.40 12.18 -11.06
N PRO A 7 -4.14 13.15 -11.62
CA PRO A 7 -5.25 13.80 -10.90
C PRO A 7 -6.31 12.81 -10.42
N GLN A 8 -6.61 11.78 -11.24
CA GLN A 8 -7.59 10.76 -10.86
C GLN A 8 -7.10 9.91 -9.70
N GLU A 9 -5.83 9.55 -9.67
CA GLU A 9 -5.28 8.75 -8.57
C GLU A 9 -5.13 9.54 -7.28
N THR A 10 -4.87 10.86 -7.37
CA THR A 10 -4.86 11.75 -6.20
C THR A 10 -6.23 11.77 -5.52
N VAL A 11 -7.31 11.96 -6.30
CA VAL A 11 -8.68 11.95 -5.75
C VAL A 11 -9.03 10.56 -5.22
N PHE A 12 -8.72 9.49 -5.97
CA PHE A 12 -9.00 8.12 -5.53
C PHE A 12 -8.30 7.77 -4.21
N ALA A 13 -7.02 8.13 -4.08
CA ALA A 13 -6.22 7.85 -2.88
C ALA A 13 -6.71 8.61 -1.64
N LEU A 14 -7.36 9.77 -1.78
CA LEU A 14 -7.74 10.63 -0.66
C LEU A 14 -9.24 10.59 -0.34
N GLU A 15 -10.10 10.55 -1.34
CA GLU A 15 -11.55 10.74 -1.18
C GLU A 15 -12.36 9.45 -1.35
N ASP A 16 -11.87 8.49 -2.15
CA ASP A 16 -12.61 7.26 -2.39
C ASP A 16 -12.60 6.33 -1.16
N ALA A 17 -13.71 5.64 -0.94
CA ALA A 17 -13.88 4.68 0.15
C ALA A 17 -13.39 3.26 -0.20
N SER A 18 -13.08 3.00 -1.48
CA SER A 18 -12.67 1.70 -1.98
C SER A 18 -11.29 1.26 -1.50
N PRO A 19 -10.22 2.09 -1.53
CA PRO A 19 -8.90 1.62 -1.16
C PRO A 19 -8.71 1.53 0.36
N ASN A 20 -7.85 0.61 0.77
CA ASN A 20 -7.34 0.54 2.13
C ASN A 20 -6.32 1.66 2.37
N ARG A 21 -6.30 2.20 3.60
CA ARG A 21 -5.24 3.08 4.09
C ARG A 21 -4.67 2.45 5.35
N VAL A 22 -3.39 2.11 5.32
CA VAL A 22 -2.71 1.35 6.37
C VAL A 22 -1.47 2.12 6.80
N GLY A 23 -1.16 2.12 8.09
CA GLY A 23 0.09 2.69 8.61
C GLY A 23 1.31 2.03 7.97
N PHE A 24 2.37 2.81 7.76
CA PHE A 24 3.60 2.30 7.16
C PHE A 24 4.29 1.27 8.06
N ASP A 25 4.46 0.06 7.54
CA ASP A 25 5.32 -0.99 8.10
C ASP A 25 6.21 -1.54 6.99
N LEU A 26 7.52 -1.53 7.20
CA LEU A 26 8.50 -1.91 6.17
C LEU A 26 8.35 -3.37 5.73
N LYS A 27 8.20 -4.30 6.68
CA LYS A 27 8.13 -5.75 6.40
C LYS A 27 6.82 -6.11 5.71
N ARG A 28 5.73 -5.46 6.11
CA ARG A 28 4.41 -5.55 5.47
C ARG A 28 4.49 -5.02 4.04
N LEU A 29 5.08 -3.85 3.84
CA LEU A 29 5.23 -3.22 2.53
C LEU A 29 6.06 -4.07 1.58
N MET A 30 7.21 -4.57 2.03
CA MET A 30 8.12 -5.42 1.23
C MET A 30 7.48 -6.74 0.78
N ARG A 31 6.45 -7.22 1.48
CA ARG A 31 5.69 -8.43 1.15
C ARG A 31 4.39 -8.14 0.41
N THR A 32 4.09 -6.90 0.03
CA THR A 32 2.82 -6.56 -0.64
C THR A 32 2.98 -6.58 -2.15
N LYS A 33 2.11 -7.32 -2.83
CA LYS A 33 1.98 -7.20 -4.29
C LYS A 33 1.44 -5.83 -4.66
N TYR A 34 1.94 -5.26 -5.74
CA TYR A 34 1.49 -3.97 -6.27
C TYR A 34 0.90 -4.14 -7.66
N ILE A 35 0.04 -3.20 -8.06
CA ILE A 35 -0.65 -3.21 -9.36
C ILE A 35 -0.07 -2.10 -10.23
N ILE A 36 0.23 -2.39 -11.48
CA ILE A 36 0.88 -1.43 -12.39
C ILE A 36 -0.10 -0.73 -13.35
N ASP A 37 -1.25 -1.34 -13.60
CA ASP A 37 -2.20 -0.96 -14.66
C ASP A 37 -3.54 -0.41 -14.12
N ASP A 38 -3.71 -0.37 -12.80
CA ASP A 38 -4.91 0.12 -12.11
C ASP A 38 -4.53 0.99 -10.88
N PHE A 39 -5.52 1.60 -10.23
CA PHE A 39 -5.34 2.26 -8.95
C PHE A 39 -4.92 1.25 -7.87
N GLN A 40 -4.12 1.73 -6.92
CA GLN A 40 -3.69 0.87 -5.81
C GLN A 40 -4.87 0.53 -4.89
N GLN A 41 -4.95 -0.73 -4.49
CA GLN A 41 -6.01 -1.18 -3.57
C GLN A 41 -5.65 -0.87 -2.10
N THR A 42 -4.37 -0.60 -1.82
CA THR A 42 -3.86 -0.24 -0.49
C THR A 42 -2.83 0.87 -0.60
N TYR A 43 -2.99 1.92 0.21
CA TYR A 43 -2.03 3.02 0.37
C TYR A 43 -1.39 2.97 1.77
N PHE A 44 -0.05 2.98 1.82
CA PHE A 44 0.70 3.05 3.08
C PHE A 44 0.91 4.51 3.50
N VAL A 45 0.48 4.84 4.71
CA VAL A 45 0.54 6.18 5.28
C VAL A 45 1.76 6.29 6.19
N ILE A 46 2.71 7.13 5.77
CA ILE A 46 3.87 7.47 6.60
C ILE A 46 3.49 8.60 7.58
N PRO A 47 3.97 8.57 8.83
CA PRO A 47 3.72 9.64 9.78
C PRO A 47 4.54 10.90 9.46
N SER A 48 5.74 10.74 8.89
CA SER A 48 6.60 11.84 8.43
C SER A 48 7.65 11.34 7.44
N PHE A 49 8.27 12.26 6.68
CA PHE A 49 9.42 11.93 5.83
C PHE A 49 10.65 11.50 6.63
N GLU A 50 10.82 12.07 7.83
CA GLU A 50 11.91 11.71 8.75
C GLU A 50 11.80 10.25 9.19
N ALA A 51 10.62 9.79 9.61
CA ALA A 51 10.38 8.39 9.99
C ALA A 51 10.64 7.40 8.84
N LEU A 52 10.30 7.81 7.60
CA LEU A 52 10.62 7.03 6.42
C LEU A 52 12.14 6.93 6.21
N LEU A 53 12.85 8.05 6.33
CA LEU A 53 14.30 8.10 6.17
C LEU A 53 15.03 7.30 7.26
N GLU A 54 14.61 7.42 8.52
CA GLU A 54 15.12 6.61 9.64
C GLU A 54 14.96 5.11 9.37
N THR A 55 13.84 4.71 8.76
CA THR A 55 13.62 3.33 8.34
C THR A 55 14.60 2.91 7.26
N CYS A 56 14.93 3.79 6.32
CA CYS A 56 15.93 3.54 5.28
C CYS A 56 17.38 3.43 5.81
N TYR A 57 17.66 3.93 7.01
CA TYR A 57 18.97 3.78 7.64
C TYR A 57 19.16 2.45 8.38
N LYS A 58 18.11 1.65 8.54
CA LYS A 58 18.21 0.31 9.12
C LYS A 58 18.99 -0.62 8.19
N ASP A 59 19.60 -1.66 8.73
CA ASP A 59 20.25 -2.69 7.91
C ASP A 59 19.19 -3.51 7.16
N PHE A 60 19.11 -3.32 5.85
CA PHE A 60 18.16 -4.06 5.01
C PHE A 60 18.51 -5.54 4.92
N GLY A 61 19.74 -5.96 5.21
CA GLY A 61 20.14 -7.36 5.25
C GLY A 61 19.32 -8.17 6.24
N ASP A 62 19.16 -7.64 7.46
CA ASP A 62 18.33 -8.26 8.50
C ASP A 62 16.85 -8.26 8.09
N VAL A 63 16.37 -7.14 7.54
CA VAL A 63 14.97 -7.04 7.08
C VAL A 63 14.68 -8.07 5.97
N TYR A 64 15.58 -8.22 4.98
CA TYR A 64 15.46 -9.22 3.94
C TYR A 64 15.45 -10.64 4.51
N ALA A 65 16.32 -10.93 5.49
CA ALA A 65 16.36 -12.23 6.14
C ALA A 65 15.05 -12.55 6.87
N GLU A 66 14.45 -11.55 7.53
CA GLU A 66 13.18 -11.69 8.25
C GLU A 66 11.98 -11.87 7.33
N VAL A 67 11.91 -11.14 6.20
CA VAL A 67 10.80 -11.30 5.25
C VAL A 67 10.94 -12.52 4.35
N LYS A 68 12.16 -13.05 4.18
CA LYS A 68 12.44 -14.20 3.33
C LYS A 68 11.71 -15.44 3.84
N GLY A 69 10.80 -15.96 3.03
CA GLY A 69 10.02 -17.16 3.34
C GLY A 69 8.73 -16.90 4.11
N MET A 70 8.44 -15.64 4.47
CA MET A 70 7.10 -15.25 4.90
C MET A 70 6.15 -15.22 3.69
N PRO A 71 4.84 -15.45 3.89
CA PRO A 71 3.87 -15.35 2.80
C PRO A 71 3.77 -13.90 2.30
N ASP A 72 3.57 -13.75 0.99
CA ASP A 72 3.24 -12.46 0.39
C ASP A 72 1.78 -12.10 0.71
N CYS A 73 1.52 -10.81 0.80
CA CYS A 73 0.19 -10.23 0.95
C CYS A 73 -0.31 -9.77 -0.42
N GLU A 74 -1.57 -10.08 -0.73
CA GLU A 74 -2.23 -9.54 -1.92
C GLU A 74 -2.41 -8.03 -1.81
N ALA A 75 -2.52 -7.34 -2.95
CA ALA A 75 -2.61 -5.87 -3.01
C ALA A 75 -3.78 -5.28 -2.19
N HIS A 76 -4.83 -6.07 -1.99
CA HIS A 76 -6.06 -5.68 -1.28
C HIS A 76 -6.16 -6.21 0.14
N GLU A 77 -5.21 -7.04 0.57
CA GLU A 77 -5.26 -7.76 1.84
C GLU A 77 -4.94 -6.83 3.00
N LEU A 78 -5.70 -6.93 4.08
CA LEU A 78 -5.34 -6.36 5.38
C LEU A 78 -4.78 -7.49 6.25
N ALA A 79 -3.50 -7.39 6.59
CA ALA A 79 -2.82 -8.41 7.36
C ALA A 79 -3.10 -8.26 8.88
N PRO A 80 -3.02 -9.35 9.65
CA PRO A 80 -3.04 -9.26 11.11
C PRO A 80 -1.89 -8.37 11.61
N GLY A 81 -2.22 -7.37 12.43
CA GLY A 81 -1.26 -6.41 12.96
C GLY A 81 -1.12 -5.11 12.17
N ASP A 82 -1.80 -4.99 11.01
CA ASP A 82 -1.84 -3.73 10.27
C ASP A 82 -2.51 -2.63 11.12
N ASP A 83 -1.89 -1.44 11.14
CA ASP A 83 -2.51 -0.23 11.68
C ASP A 83 -3.50 0.32 10.65
N VAL A 84 -4.75 -0.12 10.73
CA VAL A 84 -5.78 0.19 9.74
C VAL A 84 -6.38 1.58 10.01
N ILE A 85 -5.94 2.56 9.21
CA ILE A 85 -6.50 3.93 9.22
C ILE A 85 -7.86 3.94 8.51
N THR A 86 -7.98 3.23 7.39
CA THR A 86 -9.24 3.07 6.68
C THR A 86 -9.33 1.68 6.09
N ARG A 87 -10.40 0.97 6.45
CA ARG A 87 -10.77 -0.30 5.80
C ARG A 87 -11.55 0.01 4.53
N GLY A 88 -10.92 -0.20 3.39
CA GLY A 88 -11.51 0.04 2.09
C GLY A 88 -12.66 -0.92 1.79
N THR A 89 -13.67 -0.44 1.07
CA THR A 89 -14.81 -1.28 0.65
C THR A 89 -14.46 -2.19 -0.54
N LEU A 90 -13.41 -1.84 -1.28
CA LEU A 90 -13.00 -2.44 -2.55
C LEU A 90 -14.07 -2.40 -3.65
N GLU A 91 -15.12 -1.57 -3.51
CA GLU A 91 -16.24 -1.54 -4.45
C GLU A 91 -15.81 -1.17 -5.88
N TYR A 92 -14.87 -0.23 -6.04
CA TYR A 92 -14.29 0.09 -7.34
C TYR A 92 -13.71 -1.14 -8.05
N PHE A 93 -12.95 -1.98 -7.34
CA PHE A 93 -12.32 -3.16 -7.88
C PHE A 93 -13.33 -4.28 -8.14
N LYS A 94 -14.32 -4.45 -7.25
CA LYS A 94 -15.44 -5.39 -7.46
C LYS A 94 -16.31 -5.01 -8.67
N ALA A 95 -16.43 -3.72 -8.98
CA ALA A 95 -17.15 -3.22 -10.14
C ALA A 95 -16.38 -3.40 -11.47
N GLY A 96 -15.18 -3.98 -11.43
CA GLY A 96 -14.37 -4.32 -12.60
C GLY A 96 -13.14 -3.45 -12.80
N GLY A 97 -12.79 -2.61 -11.82
CA GLY A 97 -11.55 -1.82 -11.81
C GLY A 97 -11.42 -0.88 -13.02
N ARG A 98 -10.18 -0.50 -13.32
CA ARG A 98 -9.87 0.29 -14.51
C ARG A 98 -9.99 -0.62 -15.72
N LYS A 99 -11.11 -0.50 -16.42
CA LYS A 99 -11.28 -1.14 -17.72
C LYS A 99 -10.23 -0.57 -18.67
N GLY A 100 -9.27 -1.42 -19.04
CA GLY A 100 -8.27 -1.13 -20.05
C GLY A 100 -8.94 -0.59 -21.31
N ARG A 101 -8.32 0.43 -21.90
CA ARG A 101 -8.77 1.05 -23.14
C ARG A 101 -8.63 0.09 -24.31
#